data_AF-A0A9E4P9L7-F1
#
_entry.id   AF-A0A9E4P9L7-F1
#
_cell.length_a   1.000
_cell.length_b   1.000
_cell.length_c   1.000
_cell.angle_alpha   90.00
_cell.angle_beta   90.00
_cell.angle_gamma   90.00
#
_symmetry.space_group_name_H-M   'P 1'
#
loop_
_entity.id
_entity.type
_entity.pdbx_description
1 polymer ?
#
loop_
_entity_poly.entity_id
_entity_poly.type
_entity_poly.pdbx_seq_one_letter_code
_entity_poly.pdbx_strand_id
1 'polypeptide(L)'
;MSLQGVLIVLTRSNDPARQAEFDQWYDTVHIPHVLETEPPGLTAANRFENLSAEEGKPRSVAIYEMSDDPPRVFDEMVQRMNRRRAEGSTHTTEVLDVISLQTFRRIG
;
A
#
# COMPACT_ATOMS: atom_id res chain seq x y z
N MET A 1 -3.66 8.87 -24.98
CA MET A 1 -4.51 8.45 -23.84
C MET A 1 -3.59 8.31 -22.64
N SER A 2 -3.83 9.00 -21.53
CA SER A 2 -2.99 8.87 -20.34
C SER A 2 -3.12 7.48 -19.75
N LEU A 3 -2.01 6.83 -19.42
CA LEU A 3 -1.96 5.49 -18.83
C LEU A 3 -2.32 5.55 -17.33
N GLN A 4 -3.47 6.13 -16.97
CA GLN A 4 -3.86 6.24 -15.57
C GLN A 4 -4.36 4.91 -15.01
N GLY A 5 -4.33 4.77 -13.69
CA GLY A 5 -4.74 3.52 -13.07
C GLY A 5 -4.62 3.48 -11.56
N VAL A 6 -4.56 2.28 -11.02
CA VAL A 6 -4.44 2.04 -9.58
C VAL A 6 -3.43 0.95 -9.28
N LEU A 7 -2.80 1.03 -8.11
CA LEU A 7 -2.21 -0.12 -7.43
C LEU A 7 -3.18 -0.58 -6.34
N ILE A 8 -3.51 -1.88 -6.35
CA ILE A 8 -4.32 -2.52 -5.32
C ILE A 8 -3.43 -3.45 -4.52
N VAL A 9 -3.43 -3.27 -3.21
CA VAL A 9 -2.67 -4.09 -2.26
C VAL A 9 -3.63 -4.72 -1.27
N LEU A 10 -3.71 -6.05 -1.28
CA LEU A 10 -4.47 -6.83 -0.32
C LEU A 10 -3.56 -7.27 0.81
N THR A 11 -3.94 -6.96 2.04
CA THR A 11 -3.14 -7.24 3.24
C THR A 11 -3.99 -7.84 4.35
N ARG A 12 -3.31 -8.46 5.30
CA ARG A 12 -3.88 -8.89 6.59
C ARG A 12 -2.79 -8.81 7.66
N SER A 13 -3.20 -8.87 8.92
CA SER A 13 -2.23 -9.21 9.97
C SER A 13 -1.84 -10.69 9.86
N ASN A 14 -0.56 -11.00 10.05
CA ASN A 14 -0.08 -12.39 10.12
C ASN A 14 -0.29 -13.03 11.50
N ASP A 15 -0.67 -12.22 12.49
CA ASP A 15 -1.03 -12.65 13.84
C ASP A 15 -2.38 -12.00 14.23
N PRO A 16 -3.48 -12.76 14.23
CA PRO A 16 -4.80 -12.25 14.59
C PRO A 16 -4.86 -11.58 15.97
N ALA A 17 -4.01 -11.99 16.93
CA ALA A 17 -3.97 -11.39 18.26
C ALA A 17 -3.38 -9.97 18.24
N ARG A 18 -2.62 -9.62 17.19
CA ARG A 18 -1.97 -8.32 16.99
C ARG A 18 -2.65 -7.46 15.92
N GLN A 19 -3.92 -7.74 15.62
CA GLN A 19 -4.70 -6.99 14.62
C GLN A 19 -4.73 -5.48 14.92
N ALA A 20 -4.94 -5.09 16.19
CA ALA A 20 -4.96 -3.68 16.58
C ALA A 20 -3.62 -2.96 16.35
N GLU A 21 -2.51 -3.67 16.56
CA GLU A 21 -1.16 -3.15 16.28
C GLU A 21 -0.94 -2.97 14.78
N PHE A 22 -1.35 -3.96 13.98
CA PHE A 22 -1.31 -3.86 12.53
C PHE A 22 -2.12 -2.66 12.02
N ASP A 23 -3.33 -2.45 12.53
CA ASP A 23 -4.19 -1.35 12.12
C ASP A 23 -3.60 0.00 12.53
N GLN A 24 -3.12 0.13 13.78
CA GLN A 24 -2.45 1.33 14.26
C GLN A 24 -1.21 1.66 13.41
N TRP A 25 -0.35 0.68 13.14
CA TRP A 25 0.82 0.88 12.31
C TRP A 25 0.43 1.36 10.91
N TYR A 26 -0.62 0.80 10.32
CA TYR A 26 -1.05 1.19 8.99
C TYR A 26 -1.45 2.67 8.93
N ASP A 27 -2.22 3.11 9.93
CA ASP A 27 -2.82 4.44 9.98
C ASP A 27 -1.81 5.51 10.42
N THR A 28 -0.94 5.20 11.37
CA THR A 28 -0.01 6.19 11.94
C THR A 28 1.38 6.15 11.32
N VAL A 29 1.74 5.08 10.61
CA VAL A 29 3.08 4.89 10.05
C VAL A 29 3.03 4.63 8.54
N HIS A 30 2.34 3.58 8.08
CA HIS A 30 2.44 3.14 6.69
C HIS A 30 1.89 4.16 5.68
N ILE A 31 0.62 4.53 5.82
CA ILE A 31 -0.03 5.48 4.90
C ILE A 31 0.65 6.86 4.96
N PRO A 32 0.91 7.45 6.14
CA PRO A 32 1.67 8.70 6.23
C PRO A 32 3.02 8.61 5.52
N HIS A 33 3.78 7.53 5.72
CA HIS A 33 5.08 7.36 5.07
C HIS A 33 4.96 7.28 3.54
N VAL A 34 3.97 6.55 3.00
CA VAL A 34 3.73 6.49 1.56
C VAL A 34 3.46 7.90 1.02
N LEU A 35 2.59 8.66 1.68
CA LEU A 35 2.24 10.02 1.28
C LEU A 35 3.43 10.97 1.37
N GLU A 36 4.22 10.92 2.43
CA GLU A 36 5.46 11.72 2.59
C GLU A 36 6.51 11.45 1.50
N THR A 37 6.47 10.27 0.85
CA THR A 37 7.40 9.98 -0.25
C THR A 37 7.05 10.72 -1.53
N GLU A 38 5.83 11.26 -1.63
CA GLU A 38 5.23 11.94 -2.80
C GLU A 38 5.78 11.41 -4.12
N PRO A 39 5.56 10.12 -4.45
CA PRO A 39 6.05 9.56 -5.70
C PRO A 39 5.34 10.27 -6.86
N PRO A 40 6.09 10.79 -7.86
CA PRO A 40 5.51 11.39 -9.04
C PRO A 40 4.49 10.45 -9.67
N GLY A 41 3.26 10.94 -9.83
CA GLY A 41 2.18 10.17 -10.38
C GLY A 41 1.21 9.59 -9.35
N LEU A 42 1.58 9.45 -8.07
CA LEU A 42 0.63 9.05 -7.01
C LEU A 42 -0.29 10.23 -6.66
N THR A 43 -1.60 10.05 -6.77
CA THR A 43 -2.59 11.11 -6.55
C THR A 43 -3.48 10.89 -5.34
N ALA A 44 -3.64 9.63 -4.89
CA ALA A 44 -4.41 9.31 -3.69
C ALA A 44 -3.95 7.98 -3.10
N ALA A 45 -4.16 7.81 -1.79
CA ALA A 45 -4.00 6.55 -1.07
C ALA A 45 -5.20 6.37 -0.14
N ASN A 46 -5.96 5.31 -0.35
CA ASN A 46 -7.14 4.99 0.46
C ASN A 46 -7.02 3.56 0.98
N ARG A 47 -7.43 3.34 2.23
CA ARG A 47 -7.46 2.03 2.87
C ARG A 47 -8.90 1.68 3.23
N PHE A 48 -9.28 0.43 3.02
CA PHE A 48 -10.60 -0.10 3.35
C PHE A 48 -10.48 -1.42 4.09
N GLU A 49 -11.41 -1.66 5.01
CA GLU A 49 -11.57 -2.94 5.71
C GLU A 49 -12.52 -3.87 4.94
N ASN A 50 -12.18 -5.15 4.87
CA ASN A 50 -13.05 -6.21 4.38
C ASN A 50 -13.94 -6.73 5.52
N LEU A 51 -15.18 -6.24 5.57
CA LEU A 51 -16.17 -6.60 6.60
C LEU A 51 -16.66 -8.06 6.50
N SER A 52 -16.35 -8.76 5.40
CA SER A 52 -16.72 -10.15 5.14
C SER A 52 -15.52 -11.11 5.13
N ALA A 53 -14.37 -10.68 5.66
CA ALA A 53 -13.17 -11.51 5.66
C ALA A 53 -13.32 -12.73 6.57
N GLU A 54 -13.13 -13.92 5.99
CA GLU A 54 -12.93 -15.16 6.74
C GLU A 54 -11.49 -15.25 7.29
N GLU A 55 -11.26 -16.15 8.24
CA GLU A 55 -9.92 -16.40 8.78
C GLU A 55 -8.92 -16.74 7.66
N GLY A 56 -7.76 -16.12 7.70
CA GLY A 56 -6.73 -16.29 6.67
C GLY A 56 -7.04 -15.61 5.32
N LYS A 57 -8.13 -14.86 5.17
CA LYS A 57 -8.37 -14.02 3.97
C LYS A 57 -7.84 -12.59 4.17
N PRO A 58 -7.65 -11.80 3.09
CA PRO A 58 -7.32 -10.38 3.22
C PRO A 58 -8.37 -9.65 4.07
N ARG A 59 -7.90 -8.91 5.09
CA ARG A 59 -8.73 -8.05 5.93
C ARG A 59 -8.72 -6.59 5.50
N SER A 60 -7.70 -6.17 4.78
CA SER A 60 -7.52 -4.78 4.35
C SER A 60 -7.19 -4.73 2.86
N VAL A 61 -7.67 -3.68 2.20
CA VAL A 61 -7.22 -3.28 0.87
C VAL A 61 -6.73 -1.84 0.91
N ALA A 62 -5.54 -1.60 0.37
CA ALA A 62 -5.10 -0.25 0.03
C ALA A 62 -5.18 -0.05 -1.48
N ILE A 63 -5.74 1.09 -1.89
CA ILE A 63 -5.87 1.51 -3.28
C ILE A 63 -5.10 2.81 -3.43
N TYR A 64 -4.12 2.80 -4.32
CA TYR A 64 -3.30 3.94 -4.66
C TYR A 64 -3.66 4.39 -6.07
N GLU A 65 -4.16 5.62 -6.23
CA GLU A 65 -4.51 6.17 -7.53
C GLU A 65 -3.28 6.78 -8.21
N MET A 66 -3.16 6.55 -9.52
CA MET A 66 -2.01 6.92 -10.30
C MET A 66 -2.42 7.69 -11.56
N SER A 67 -1.81 8.86 -11.75
CA SER A 67 -2.04 9.78 -12.87
C SER A 67 -1.22 9.46 -14.12
N ASP A 68 -0.38 8.42 -14.07
CA ASP A 68 0.45 7.94 -15.16
C ASP A 68 0.62 6.41 -15.05
N ASP A 69 1.44 5.83 -15.94
CA ASP A 69 1.62 4.38 -16.11
C ASP A 69 1.83 3.65 -14.77
N PRO A 70 0.88 2.81 -14.30
CA PRO A 70 0.90 2.32 -12.94
C PRO A 70 2.11 1.44 -12.59
N PRO A 71 2.61 0.56 -13.49
CA PRO A 71 3.88 -0.14 -13.26
C PRO A 71 5.05 0.82 -13.03
N ARG A 72 5.18 1.86 -13.86
CA ARG A 72 6.26 2.86 -13.72
C ARG A 72 6.16 3.63 -12.40
N VAL A 73 4.97 4.12 -12.05
CA VAL A 73 4.75 4.85 -10.80
C VAL A 73 5.01 3.96 -9.58
N PHE A 74 4.61 2.68 -9.66
CA PHE A 74 4.90 1.71 -8.61
C PHE A 74 6.40 1.44 -8.45
N ASP A 75 7.14 1.24 -9.54
CA ASP A 75 8.59 1.06 -9.50
C ASP A 75 9.30 2.26 -8.88
N GLU A 76 8.87 3.49 -9.22
CA GLU A 76 9.39 4.73 -8.62
C GLU A 76 9.09 4.83 -7.13
N MET A 77 7.88 4.46 -6.71
CA MET A 77 7.49 4.38 -5.29
C MET A 77 8.40 3.39 -4.53
N VAL A 78 8.62 2.19 -5.07
CA VAL A 78 9.51 1.19 -4.45
C VAL A 78 10.95 1.70 -4.35
N GLN A 79 11.48 2.31 -5.42
CA GLN A 79 12.83 2.86 -5.41
C GLN A 79 13.01 3.97 -4.37
N ARG A 80 12.01 4.86 -4.22
CA ARG A 80 12.00 5.93 -3.22
C ARG A 80 11.97 5.36 -1.80
N MET A 81 11.11 4.38 -1.54
CA MET A 81 11.06 3.70 -0.24
C MET A 81 12.38 3.02 0.10
N ASN A 82 12.99 2.32 -0.86
CA ASN A 82 14.28 1.65 -0.65
C ASN A 82 15.42 2.65 -0.38
N ARG A 83 15.42 3.81 -1.04
CA ARG A 83 16.39 4.88 -0.77
C ARG A 83 16.26 5.41 0.66
N ARG A 84 15.03 5.74 1.09
CA ARG A 84 14.77 6.21 2.46
C ARG A 84 15.14 5.16 3.51
N ARG A 85 14.89 3.87 3.23
CA ARG A 85 15.36 2.77 4.09
C ARG A 85 16.88 2.74 4.22
N ALA A 86 17.61 2.93 3.12
CA ALA A 86 19.07 3.02 3.14
C ALA A 86 19.59 4.25 3.92
N GLU A 87 18.79 5.32 3.97
CA GLU A 87 19.05 6.54 4.75
C GLU A 87 18.60 6.41 6.22
N GLY A 88 18.15 5.23 6.67
CA GLY A 88 17.79 4.94 8.07
C GLY A 88 16.31 5.07 8.41
N SER A 89 15.44 5.41 7.46
CA SER A 89 13.99 5.45 7.66
C SER A 89 13.39 4.04 7.51
N THR A 90 13.25 3.30 8.62
CA THR A 90 12.68 1.94 8.64
C THR A 90 11.25 1.92 9.13
N HIS A 91 10.29 2.15 8.23
CA HIS A 91 8.85 2.02 8.50
C HIS A 91 8.35 0.61 8.14
N THR A 92 8.94 -0.40 8.76
CA THR A 92 8.55 -1.82 8.60
C THR A 92 7.74 -2.28 9.79
N THR A 93 6.94 -3.33 9.61
CA THR A 93 6.29 -4.06 10.69
C THR A 93 6.51 -5.54 10.48
N GLU A 94 6.55 -6.30 11.57
CA GLU A 94 6.61 -7.76 11.54
C GLU A 94 5.22 -8.41 11.46
N VAL A 95 4.14 -7.64 11.68
CA VAL A 95 2.76 -8.16 11.72
C VAL A 95 2.00 -8.04 10.40
N LEU A 96 2.68 -7.79 9.28
CA LEU A 96 2.07 -7.60 7.96
C LEU A 96 2.27 -8.83 7.07
N ASP A 97 1.18 -9.36 6.56
CA ASP A 97 1.16 -10.22 5.38
C ASP A 97 0.63 -9.44 4.16
N VAL A 98 1.42 -9.42 3.08
CA VAL A 98 0.97 -8.94 1.77
C VAL A 98 0.45 -10.14 0.98
N ILE A 99 -0.84 -10.14 0.67
CA ILE A 99 -1.51 -11.24 -0.03
C ILE A 99 -1.48 -11.05 -1.54
N SER A 100 -1.71 -9.81 -1.99
CA SER A 100 -1.68 -9.46 -3.41
C SER A 100 -1.18 -8.04 -3.57
N LEU A 101 -0.45 -7.81 -4.65
CA LEU A 101 -0.01 -6.50 -5.10
C LEU A 101 -0.13 -6.49 -6.62
N GLN A 102 -1.03 -5.66 -7.14
CA GLN A 102 -1.36 -5.65 -8.57
C GLN A 102 -1.65 -4.24 -9.06
N THR A 103 -1.09 -3.90 -10.23
CA THR A 103 -1.35 -2.65 -10.94
C THR A 103 -2.42 -2.84 -12.01
N PHE A 104 -3.34 -1.89 -12.12
CA PHE A 104 -4.44 -1.91 -13.08
C PHE A 104 -4.49 -0.59 -13.85
N ARG A 105 -4.73 -0.69 -15.16
CA ARG A 105 -5.06 0.47 -16.01
C ARG A 105 -6.54 0.81 -15.90
N ARG A 106 -6.87 2.11 -15.88
CA ARG A 106 -8.24 2.62 -16.06
C ARG A 106 -8.70 2.44 -17.51
N ILE A 107 -9.90 1.90 -17.71
CA ILE A 107 -10.49 1.61 -19.04
C ILE A 107 -11.72 2.49 -19.36
N GLY A 108 -12.12 3.37 -18.45
CA GLY A 108 -13.24 4.32 -18.57
C GLY A 108 -13.23 5.31 -17.42
#